data_AF-A0A834IGK1-F1
#
_entry.id   AF-A0A834IGK1-F1
#
_cell.length_a   1.000
_cell.length_b   1.000
_cell.length_c   1.000
_cell.angle_alpha   90.00
_cell.angle_beta   90.00
_cell.angle_gamma   90.00
#
_symmetry.space_group_name_H-M   'P 1'
#
loop_
_entity.id
_entity.type
_entity.pdbx_description
1 polymer ?
#
loop_
_entity_poly.entity_id
_entity_poly.type
_entity_poly.pdbx_seq_one_letter_code
_entity_poly.pdbx_strand_id
1 'polypeptide(L)'
;MHSMNNWMDDGGDEPKAQRPTYVKREPGYSLYPDSALGSDSDSFVFKRLGTANWQVADVSNITYTSVISLNPVEIFYMYATRGYYQLPIKYSNGYILRPNIASNIAAKATDFGLKETKTYYQLNNGNVMHAEMLNFFKTSVNTYLGTWGGRFSLSPPSGYKGVPTPYRRNLNPFQ
;
A
#
# COMPACT_ATOMS: atom_id res chain seq x y z
N MET A 1 -13.14 66.24 21.77
CA MET A 1 -13.27 66.63 20.35
C MET A 1 -12.10 66.05 19.58
N HIS A 2 -12.38 65.35 18.48
CA HIS A 2 -11.57 65.15 17.25
C HIS A 2 -10.05 64.81 17.39
N SER A 3 -9.57 63.61 17.04
CA SER A 3 -9.42 62.96 15.70
C SER A 3 -8.10 63.29 14.98
N MET A 4 -7.55 62.25 14.32
CA MET A 4 -6.48 62.17 13.29
C MET A 4 -5.04 62.01 13.81
N ASN A 5 -4.35 60.87 13.66
CA ASN A 5 -3.93 60.04 12.50
C ASN A 5 -2.68 60.54 11.74
N ASN A 6 -1.80 59.55 11.49
CA ASN A 6 -0.71 59.44 10.49
C ASN A 6 0.65 60.04 10.84
N TRP A 7 1.80 59.45 10.49
CA TRP A 7 2.31 58.10 10.15
C TRP A 7 3.84 58.34 9.87
N MET A 8 4.64 57.28 9.64
CA MET A 8 6.10 57.21 9.35
C MET A 8 6.95 56.97 10.62
N ASP A 9 7.38 55.75 10.99
CA ASP A 9 8.01 54.64 10.23
C ASP A 9 9.33 55.08 9.56
N ASP A 10 10.47 54.71 10.14
CA ASP A 10 11.42 53.76 9.52
C ASP A 10 12.64 53.49 10.43
N GLY A 11 13.07 52.23 10.50
CA GLY A 11 14.42 51.85 10.97
C GLY A 11 14.49 50.69 11.99
N GLY A 12 14.60 49.46 11.48
CA GLY A 12 14.98 48.24 12.21
C GLY A 12 16.39 48.31 12.83
N ASP A 13 16.94 47.32 13.53
CA ASP A 13 16.63 45.90 13.73
C ASP A 13 17.24 45.47 15.07
N GLU A 14 16.50 44.76 15.92
CA GLU A 14 17.06 43.80 16.90
C GLU A 14 16.04 42.66 17.10
N PRO A 15 16.39 41.39 16.83
CA PRO A 15 15.47 40.29 17.04
C PRO A 15 15.38 39.98 18.55
N LYS A 16 14.40 40.55 19.23
CA LYS A 16 14.02 40.13 20.58
C LYS A 16 13.45 38.72 20.51
N ALA A 17 14.16 37.76 21.11
CA ALA A 17 13.73 36.38 21.26
C ALA A 17 12.31 36.33 21.87
N GLN A 18 11.31 36.02 21.06
CA GLN A 18 9.95 35.78 21.52
C GLN A 18 9.93 34.44 22.27
N ARG A 19 9.60 34.50 23.55
CA ARG A 19 9.23 33.34 24.35
C ARG A 19 8.01 32.67 23.72
N PRO A 20 8.00 31.36 23.48
CA PRO A 20 6.83 30.70 22.91
C PRO A 20 5.66 30.79 23.90
N THR A 21 4.58 31.40 23.45
CA THR A 21 3.26 31.36 24.08
C THR A 21 2.82 29.91 24.15
N TYR A 22 2.61 29.38 25.35
CA TYR A 22 2.00 28.07 25.54
C TYR A 22 0.53 28.14 25.09
N VAL A 23 0.29 27.75 23.84
CA VAL A 23 -1.06 27.39 23.40
C VAL A 23 -1.42 26.10 24.13
N LYS A 24 -2.33 26.20 25.10
CA LYS A 24 -2.96 25.06 25.76
C LYS A 24 -3.76 24.29 24.69
N ARG A 25 -3.13 23.29 24.07
CA ARG A 25 -3.82 22.35 23.16
C ARG A 25 -4.71 21.44 24.01
N GLU A 26 -6.00 21.48 23.73
CA GLU A 26 -6.93 20.40 24.12
C GLU A 26 -6.43 19.06 23.55
N PRO A 27 -6.78 17.91 24.16
CA PRO A 27 -6.27 16.60 23.74
C PRO A 27 -6.96 16.14 22.45
N GLY A 28 -6.56 16.75 21.33
CA GLY A 28 -6.76 16.23 19.99
C GLY A 28 -5.57 15.37 19.61
N TYR A 29 -5.79 14.06 19.49
CA TYR A 29 -4.81 13.11 18.99
C TYR A 29 -4.42 13.49 17.54
N SER A 30 -3.17 13.91 17.33
CA SER A 30 -2.59 14.11 16.00
C SER A 30 -1.27 13.35 15.87
N LEU A 31 -1.35 12.26 15.10
CA LEU A 31 -0.49 11.91 13.95
C LEU A 31 1.03 12.06 14.14
N TYR A 32 1.65 10.92 14.47
CA TYR A 32 3.02 10.45 14.21
C TYR A 32 4.24 11.22 14.75
N PRO A 33 5.15 10.49 15.43
CA PRO A 33 6.57 10.56 15.16
C PRO A 33 7.05 9.31 14.41
N ASP A 34 7.69 9.56 13.26
CA ASP A 34 8.40 8.60 12.42
C ASP A 34 9.53 7.89 13.19
N SER A 35 9.55 6.56 13.09
CA SER A 35 10.71 5.71 13.36
C SER A 35 10.53 4.38 12.63
N ALA A 36 10.85 4.43 11.34
CA ALA A 36 11.24 3.37 10.41
C ALA A 36 11.14 1.91 10.91
N LEU A 37 10.07 1.22 10.47
CA LEU A 37 10.01 -0.19 10.07
C LEU A 37 8.59 -0.46 9.54
N GLY A 38 8.33 -0.14 8.26
CA GLY A 38 7.04 -0.41 7.64
C GLY A 38 6.99 0.03 6.19
N SER A 39 6.94 -0.94 5.28
CA SER A 39 6.65 -0.72 3.87
C SER A 39 5.25 -0.10 3.69
N ASP A 40 5.13 0.88 2.79
CA ASP A 40 3.90 1.66 2.54
C ASP A 40 2.68 0.78 2.28
N SER A 41 1.87 0.56 3.33
CA SER A 41 0.61 -0.18 3.33
C SER A 41 -0.54 0.53 2.62
N ASP A 42 -0.32 1.75 2.12
CA ASP A 42 -1.36 2.64 1.58
C ASP A 42 -2.01 2.10 0.31
N SER A 43 -1.36 1.16 -0.38
CA SER A 43 -1.95 0.44 -1.54
C SER A 43 -3.11 -0.48 -1.15
N PHE A 44 -3.20 -0.88 0.13
CA PHE A 44 -4.10 -1.93 0.60
C PHE A 44 -5.10 -1.40 1.61
N VAL A 45 -6.13 -0.70 1.14
CA VAL A 45 -7.20 -0.21 2.03
C VAL A 45 -8.25 -1.30 2.23
N PHE A 46 -8.17 -2.00 3.35
CA PHE A 46 -9.13 -3.05 3.71
C PHE A 46 -10.46 -2.48 4.20
N LYS A 47 -11.56 -2.97 3.62
CA LYS A 47 -12.94 -2.65 4.01
C LYS A 47 -13.70 -3.92 4.32
N ARG A 48 -14.60 -3.88 5.31
CA ARG A 48 -15.44 -5.03 5.65
C ARG A 48 -16.36 -5.40 4.47
N LEU A 49 -16.46 -6.70 4.18
CA LEU A 49 -17.34 -7.24 3.15
C LEU A 49 -18.73 -7.51 3.73
N GLY A 50 -19.61 -6.51 3.67
CA GLY A 50 -20.98 -6.63 4.18
C GLY A 50 -21.01 -7.02 5.67
N THR A 51 -21.83 -8.01 6.02
CA THR A 51 -21.89 -8.57 7.39
C THR A 51 -20.88 -9.69 7.64
N ALA A 52 -20.23 -10.20 6.58
CA ALA A 52 -19.36 -11.36 6.65
C ALA A 52 -18.10 -11.09 7.50
N ASN A 53 -17.49 -12.17 8.01
CA ASN A 53 -16.22 -12.13 8.75
C ASN A 53 -15.01 -11.95 7.80
N TRP A 54 -15.15 -11.08 6.82
CA TRP A 54 -14.16 -10.87 5.77
C TRP A 54 -13.94 -9.39 5.55
N GLN A 55 -12.68 -9.03 5.31
CA GLN A 55 -12.25 -7.73 4.85
C GLN A 55 -11.60 -7.89 3.48
N VAL A 56 -11.82 -6.91 2.62
CA VAL A 56 -11.37 -6.90 1.23
C VAL A 56 -10.64 -5.61 0.94
N ALA A 57 -9.44 -5.73 0.39
CA ALA A 57 -8.75 -4.65 -0.30
C ALA A 57 -8.87 -4.86 -1.81
N ASP A 58 -9.31 -3.82 -2.51
CA ASP A 58 -9.43 -3.76 -3.96
C ASP A 58 -8.32 -2.86 -4.48
N VAL A 59 -7.42 -3.46 -5.24
CA VAL A 59 -6.16 -2.86 -5.64
C VAL A 59 -6.12 -2.81 -7.16
N SER A 60 -5.87 -1.64 -7.74
CA SER A 60 -5.74 -1.46 -9.19
C SER A 60 -4.29 -1.32 -9.63
N ASN A 61 -4.04 -1.51 -10.92
CA ASN A 61 -2.77 -1.19 -11.58
C ASN A 61 -1.55 -1.91 -10.99
N ILE A 62 -1.70 -3.19 -10.62
CA ILE A 62 -0.58 -3.99 -10.14
C ILE A 62 0.33 -4.27 -11.33
N THR A 63 1.43 -3.53 -11.41
CA THR A 63 2.34 -3.55 -12.56
C THR A 63 3.73 -3.90 -12.10
N TYR A 64 4.41 -4.76 -12.88
CA TYR A 64 5.78 -5.13 -12.64
C TYR A 64 6.55 -5.19 -13.96
N THR A 65 7.67 -4.50 -14.00
CA THR A 65 8.62 -4.57 -15.11
C THR A 65 10.00 -4.84 -14.53
N SER A 66 10.71 -5.80 -15.11
CA SER A 66 12.12 -6.04 -14.82
C SER A 66 12.84 -6.27 -16.13
N VAL A 67 13.97 -5.61 -16.31
CA VAL A 67 14.86 -5.84 -17.45
C VAL A 67 16.07 -6.59 -16.92
N ILE A 68 16.43 -7.70 -17.55
CA ILE A 68 17.73 -8.32 -17.33
C ILE A 68 18.60 -8.03 -18.54
N SER A 69 19.78 -7.47 -18.28
CA SER A 69 20.84 -7.37 -19.27
C SER A 69 21.56 -8.72 -19.39
N LEU A 70 20.89 -9.72 -19.94
CA LEU A 70 21.56 -10.83 -20.60
C LEU A 70 21.70 -10.46 -22.08
N ASN A 71 22.54 -11.15 -22.83
CA ASN A 71 22.63 -10.97 -24.27
C ASN A 71 21.93 -12.19 -24.88
N PRO A 72 20.65 -12.10 -25.33
CA PRO A 72 19.81 -10.91 -25.55
C PRO A 72 19.12 -10.34 -24.30
N VAL A 73 18.72 -9.05 -24.36
CA VAL A 73 17.99 -8.37 -23.29
C VAL A 73 16.62 -9.01 -23.09
N GLU A 74 16.34 -9.44 -21.87
CA GLU A 74 15.05 -10.04 -21.51
C GLU A 74 14.23 -9.06 -20.69
N ILE A 75 13.02 -8.75 -21.17
CA ILE A 75 12.07 -7.88 -20.49
C ILE A 75 10.96 -8.75 -19.92
N PHE A 76 10.87 -8.79 -18.60
CA PHE A 76 9.73 -9.36 -17.90
C PHE A 76 8.71 -8.25 -17.63
N TYR A 77 7.49 -8.40 -18.15
CA TYR A 77 6.39 -7.47 -17.94
C TYR A 77 5.13 -8.22 -17.51
N MET A 78 4.53 -7.78 -16.40
CA MET A 78 3.27 -8.32 -15.90
C MET A 78 2.39 -7.18 -15.38
N TYR A 79 1.08 -7.32 -15.61
CA TYR A 79 0.10 -6.28 -15.41
C TYR A 79 -1.26 -6.90 -15.06
N ALA A 80 -1.73 -6.65 -13.84
CA ALA A 80 -3.08 -6.97 -13.41
C ALA A 80 -3.87 -5.68 -13.20
N THR A 81 -4.94 -5.49 -13.98
CA THR A 81 -5.80 -4.30 -13.90
C THR A 81 -6.41 -4.14 -12.51
N ARG A 82 -6.86 -5.25 -11.90
CA ARG A 82 -7.42 -5.29 -10.54
C ARG A 82 -7.05 -6.58 -9.82
N GLY A 83 -6.90 -6.48 -8.50
CA GLY A 83 -6.66 -7.58 -7.59
C GLY A 83 -7.44 -7.38 -6.29
N TYR A 84 -8.07 -8.45 -5.81
CA TYR A 84 -8.92 -8.42 -4.62
C TYR A 84 -8.33 -9.33 -3.54
N TYR A 85 -7.78 -8.71 -2.51
CA TYR A 85 -7.17 -9.38 -1.36
C TYR A 85 -8.24 -9.54 -0.30
N GLN A 86 -8.46 -10.76 0.15
CA GLN A 86 -9.52 -11.10 1.09
C GLN A 86 -8.88 -11.78 2.29
N LEU A 87 -9.09 -11.22 3.47
CA LEU A 87 -8.58 -11.74 4.73
C LEU A 87 -9.72 -11.82 5.75
N PRO A 88 -9.67 -12.74 6.72
CA PRO A 88 -10.65 -12.77 7.80
C PRO A 88 -10.52 -11.50 8.67
N ILE A 89 -11.63 -11.06 9.25
CA ILE A 89 -11.61 -9.98 10.27
C ILE A 89 -11.22 -10.56 11.63
N LYS A 90 -11.74 -11.75 11.93
CA LYS A 90 -11.50 -12.45 13.19
C LYS A 90 -11.23 -13.92 12.93
N TYR A 91 -10.22 -14.48 13.58
CA TYR A 91 -9.89 -15.90 13.51
C TYR A 91 -10.69 -16.71 14.55
N SER A 92 -10.71 -18.04 14.38
CA SER A 92 -11.39 -18.98 15.28
C SER A 92 -10.89 -18.90 16.73
N ASN A 93 -9.60 -18.59 16.92
CA ASN A 93 -8.98 -18.38 18.23
C ASN A 93 -9.33 -17.03 18.89
N GLY A 94 -10.19 -16.22 18.26
CA GLY A 94 -10.61 -14.93 18.78
C GLY A 94 -9.75 -13.74 18.36
N TYR A 95 -8.59 -13.96 17.76
CA TYR A 95 -7.70 -12.87 17.30
C TYR A 95 -8.38 -12.04 16.22
N ILE A 96 -8.34 -10.72 16.36
CA ILE A 96 -8.88 -9.76 15.38
C ILE A 96 -7.73 -9.26 14.52
N LEU A 97 -7.81 -9.51 13.22
CA LEU A 97 -6.84 -9.03 12.25
C LEU A 97 -7.14 -7.57 11.93
N ARG A 98 -6.35 -6.67 12.53
CA ARG A 98 -6.49 -5.23 12.30
C ARG A 98 -6.15 -4.87 10.84
N PRO A 99 -6.82 -3.87 10.24
CA PRO A 99 -6.61 -3.49 8.84
C PRO A 99 -5.16 -3.20 8.47
N ASN A 100 -4.39 -2.54 9.34
CA ASN A 100 -2.97 -2.25 9.08
C ASN A 100 -2.12 -3.53 8.98
N ILE A 101 -2.41 -4.55 9.79
CA ILE A 101 -1.74 -5.86 9.71
C ILE A 101 -2.17 -6.59 8.43
N ALA A 102 -3.47 -6.58 8.11
CA ALA A 102 -3.98 -7.13 6.86
C ALA A 102 -3.32 -6.49 5.62
N SER A 103 -3.09 -5.17 5.67
CA SER A 103 -2.42 -4.40 4.62
C SER A 103 -0.97 -4.85 4.43
N ASN A 104 -0.23 -5.02 5.53
CA ASN A 104 1.15 -5.53 5.51
C ASN A 104 1.21 -6.97 4.96
N ILE A 105 0.29 -7.84 5.37
CA ILE A 105 0.17 -9.21 4.84
C ILE A 105 -0.08 -9.17 3.33
N ALA A 106 -0.99 -8.33 2.85
CA ALA A 106 -1.31 -8.22 1.43
C ALA A 106 -0.13 -7.65 0.61
N ALA A 107 0.59 -6.68 1.16
CA ALA A 107 1.82 -6.15 0.54
C ALA A 107 2.88 -7.26 0.39
N LYS A 108 3.17 -7.99 1.47
CA LYS A 108 4.12 -9.12 1.44
C LYS A 108 3.68 -10.23 0.48
N ALA A 109 2.38 -10.54 0.45
CA ALA A 109 1.84 -11.53 -0.48
C ALA A 109 2.05 -11.11 -1.94
N THR A 110 1.89 -9.81 -2.22
CA THR A 110 2.11 -9.23 -3.54
C THR A 110 3.59 -9.30 -3.92
N ASP A 111 4.49 -8.88 -3.04
CA ASP A 111 5.93 -8.93 -3.28
C ASP A 111 6.42 -10.37 -3.49
N PHE A 112 5.90 -11.32 -2.69
CA PHE A 112 6.14 -12.75 -2.88
C PHE A 112 5.67 -13.21 -4.26
N GLY A 113 4.41 -12.92 -4.63
CA GLY A 113 3.87 -13.30 -5.93
C GLY A 113 4.67 -12.73 -7.10
N LEU A 114 5.08 -11.46 -7.01
CA LEU A 114 5.91 -10.79 -8.01
C LEU A 114 7.28 -11.46 -8.15
N LYS A 115 7.93 -11.76 -7.03
CA LYS A 115 9.25 -12.42 -6.99
C LYS A 115 9.21 -13.83 -7.58
N GLU A 116 8.24 -14.64 -7.16
CA GLU A 116 8.10 -16.02 -7.65
C GLU A 116 7.80 -16.04 -9.15
N THR A 117 6.88 -15.20 -9.62
CA THR A 117 6.52 -15.12 -11.04
C THR A 117 7.72 -14.73 -11.89
N LYS A 118 8.47 -13.71 -11.46
CA LYS A 118 9.71 -13.31 -12.12
C LYS A 118 10.70 -14.48 -12.17
N THR A 119 11.00 -15.10 -11.02
CA THR A 119 12.02 -16.15 -10.92
C THR A 119 11.67 -17.34 -11.82
N TYR A 120 10.41 -17.78 -11.81
CA TYR A 120 9.95 -18.90 -12.62
C TYR A 120 10.13 -18.63 -14.11
N TYR A 121 9.69 -17.47 -14.60
CA TYR A 121 9.73 -17.19 -16.05
C TYR A 121 11.09 -16.72 -16.55
N GLN A 122 11.97 -16.24 -15.68
CA GLN A 122 13.38 -16.00 -16.00
C GLN A 122 14.18 -17.29 -16.17
N LEU A 123 13.80 -18.38 -15.50
CA LEU A 123 14.49 -19.66 -15.62
C LEU A 123 13.99 -20.48 -16.84
N ASN A 124 12.77 -20.22 -17.29
CA ASN A 124 12.08 -21.04 -18.29
C ASN A 124 12.10 -20.46 -19.72
N ASN A 125 12.77 -19.32 -19.97
CA ASN A 125 13.09 -18.74 -21.29
C ASN A 125 12.01 -18.89 -22.39
N GLY A 126 10.75 -18.63 -22.05
CA GLY A 126 9.63 -18.69 -23.01
C GLY A 126 9.03 -17.32 -23.29
N ASN A 127 8.52 -17.12 -24.50
CA ASN A 127 7.50 -16.09 -24.78
C ASN A 127 6.20 -16.50 -24.09
N VAL A 128 6.13 -16.25 -22.79
CA VAL A 128 5.02 -16.71 -21.95
C VAL A 128 3.81 -15.83 -22.21
N MET A 129 2.65 -16.44 -22.41
CA MET A 129 1.41 -15.68 -22.53
C MET A 129 1.13 -14.93 -21.23
N HIS A 130 0.77 -13.66 -21.33
CA HIS A 130 0.46 -12.81 -20.17
C HIS A 130 -0.54 -13.44 -19.19
N ALA A 131 -1.51 -14.20 -19.71
CA ALA A 131 -2.49 -14.92 -18.90
C ALA A 131 -1.87 -15.99 -17.99
N GLU A 132 -0.82 -16.67 -18.45
CA GLU A 132 -0.11 -17.67 -17.65
C GLU A 132 0.68 -16.99 -16.52
N MET A 133 1.35 -15.87 -16.82
CA MET A 133 2.03 -15.05 -15.81
C MET A 133 1.05 -14.57 -14.73
N LEU A 134 -0.14 -14.10 -15.12
CA LEU A 134 -1.17 -13.67 -14.18
C LEU A 134 -1.71 -14.83 -13.33
N ASN A 135 -1.89 -16.01 -13.93
CA ASN A 135 -2.34 -17.19 -13.20
C ASN A 135 -1.29 -17.69 -12.21
N PHE A 136 -0.01 -17.68 -12.60
CA PHE A 136 1.10 -18.01 -11.71
C PHE A 136 1.19 -17.00 -10.57
N PHE A 137 1.17 -15.69 -10.88
CA PHE A 137 1.12 -14.62 -9.88
C PHE A 137 -0.02 -14.82 -8.88
N LYS A 138 -1.24 -15.03 -9.38
CA LYS A 138 -2.41 -15.33 -8.55
C LYS A 138 -2.17 -16.54 -7.65
N THR A 139 -1.56 -17.59 -8.17
CA THR A 139 -1.27 -18.82 -7.43
C THR A 139 -0.27 -18.55 -6.31
N SER A 140 0.85 -17.88 -6.61
CA SER A 140 1.86 -17.52 -5.62
C SER A 140 1.31 -16.59 -4.53
N VAL A 141 0.51 -15.58 -4.88
CA VAL A 141 -0.16 -14.72 -3.88
C VAL A 141 -1.08 -15.56 -2.98
N ASN A 142 -1.85 -16.47 -3.56
CA ASN A 142 -2.73 -17.37 -2.78
C ASN A 142 -1.96 -18.34 -1.88
N THR A 143 -0.80 -18.85 -2.31
CA THR A 143 0.08 -19.67 -1.46
C THR A 143 0.48 -18.90 -0.20
N TYR A 144 0.88 -17.63 -0.35
CA TYR A 144 1.22 -16.79 0.81
C TYR A 144 0.00 -16.49 1.68
N LEU A 145 -1.09 -16.00 1.09
CA LEU A 145 -2.30 -15.63 1.84
C LEU A 145 -2.98 -16.81 2.52
N GLY A 146 -2.87 -18.01 1.97
CA GLY A 146 -3.43 -19.23 2.55
C GLY A 146 -2.92 -19.49 3.97
N THR A 147 -1.66 -19.14 4.26
CA THR A 147 -1.08 -19.22 5.62
C THR A 147 -1.76 -18.31 6.64
N TRP A 148 -2.46 -17.27 6.15
CA TRP A 148 -3.24 -16.31 6.94
C TRP A 148 -4.75 -16.54 6.83
N GLY A 149 -5.19 -17.65 6.24
CA GLY A 149 -6.60 -17.93 5.96
C GLY A 149 -7.22 -16.97 4.93
N GLY A 150 -6.38 -16.28 4.15
CA GLY A 150 -6.79 -15.33 3.13
C GLY A 150 -6.86 -15.93 1.74
N ARG A 151 -7.30 -15.12 0.78
CA ARG A 151 -7.31 -15.45 -0.65
C ARG A 151 -7.19 -14.20 -1.51
N PHE A 152 -6.75 -14.41 -2.74
CA PHE A 152 -6.60 -13.41 -3.78
C PHE A 152 -7.36 -13.83 -5.05
N SER A 153 -8.05 -12.87 -5.66
CA SER A 153 -8.74 -13.06 -6.93
C SER A 153 -8.53 -11.87 -7.88
N LEU A 154 -8.59 -12.14 -9.19
CA LEU A 154 -8.61 -11.11 -10.23
C LEU A 154 -10.03 -10.57 -10.51
N SER A 155 -11.04 -11.21 -9.92
CA SER A 155 -12.45 -10.83 -9.99
C SER A 155 -12.96 -10.43 -8.61
N PRO A 156 -13.90 -9.47 -8.52
CA PRO A 156 -14.43 -9.01 -7.24
C PRO A 156 -15.16 -10.15 -6.51
N PRO A 157 -15.05 -10.24 -5.18
CA PRO A 157 -15.89 -11.16 -4.42
C PRO A 157 -17.37 -10.72 -4.51
N SER A 158 -18.27 -11.70 -4.43
CA SER A 158 -19.71 -11.42 -4.49
C SER A 158 -20.13 -10.41 -3.43
N GLY A 159 -20.94 -9.44 -3.83
CA GLY A 159 -21.43 -8.37 -2.95
C GLY A 159 -20.42 -7.26 -2.64
N TYR A 160 -19.19 -7.30 -3.17
CA TYR A 160 -18.24 -6.22 -2.99
C TYR A 160 -18.62 -4.99 -3.81
N LYS A 161 -18.63 -3.83 -3.14
CA LYS A 161 -18.74 -2.51 -3.77
C LYS A 161 -17.68 -1.62 -3.15
N GLY A 162 -16.70 -1.21 -3.96
CA GLY A 162 -15.60 -0.38 -3.50
C GLY A 162 -14.89 0.33 -4.64
N VAL A 163 -14.15 1.36 -4.27
CA VAL A 163 -13.26 2.11 -5.16
C VAL A 163 -11.86 1.51 -5.02
N PRO A 164 -11.21 1.12 -6.12
CA PRO A 164 -9.90 0.50 -6.08
C PRO A 164 -8.85 1.51 -5.63
N THR A 165 -7.88 1.03 -4.86
CA THR A 165 -6.69 1.81 -4.47
C THR A 165 -5.54 1.44 -5.42
N PRO A 166 -4.88 2.41 -6.08
CA PRO A 166 -3.75 2.08 -6.96
C PRO A 166 -2.60 1.42 -6.21
N TYR A 167 -2.07 0.33 -6.76
CA TYR A 167 -0.85 -0.30 -6.26
C TYR A 167 0.33 0.63 -6.46
N ARG A 168 1.03 0.93 -5.37
CA ARG A 168 2.29 1.67 -5.35
C ARG A 168 3.37 0.72 -4.90
N ARG A 169 4.17 0.26 -5.85
CA ARG A 169 5.34 -0.55 -5.55
C ARG A 169 6.39 0.34 -4.90
N ASN A 170 6.90 -0.04 -3.74
CA ASN A 170 8.08 0.61 -3.18
C ASN A 170 9.30 0.21 -4.04
N LEU A 171 9.67 1.07 -4.99
CA LEU A 171 10.83 0.91 -5.86
C LEU A 171 12.10 1.31 -5.13
N ASN A 172 12.36 0.76 -3.94
CA ASN A 172 13.67 0.89 -3.31
C ASN A 172 14.51 -0.38 -3.57
N PRO A 173 15.31 -0.44 -4.64
CA PRO A 173 16.11 -1.61 -5.02
C PRO A 173 17.33 -1.86 -4.12
N PHE A 174 17.49 -1.14 -3.01
CA PHE A 174 18.65 -1.22 -2.11
C PHE A 174 18.28 -1.59 -0.66
N GLN A 175 17.24 -2.39 -0.46
CA GLN A 175 16.96 -3.06 0.83
C GLN A 175 17.31 -4.54 0.77
#